data_AF-A0A2K6GTI1-F1
#
_entry.id   AF-A0A2K6GTI1-F1
#
_cell.length_a   1.000
_cell.length_b   1.000
_cell.length_c   1.000
_cell.angle_alpha   90.00
_cell.angle_beta   90.00
_cell.angle_gamma   90.00
#
_symmetry.space_group_name_H-M   'P 1'
#
loop_
_entity.id
_entity.type
_entity.pdbx_description
1 polymer ?
#
loop_
_entity_poly.entity_id
_entity_poly.type
_entity_poly.pdbx_seq_one_letter_code
_entity_poly.pdbx_strand_id
1 'polypeptide(L)'
;MEEICAKFVSQKISKTRWRPVPLGSLQTAETFATGSWDNEENHVSLWSIGDFGNLDSDGGFEGDHQLLCDIGHHGDVMDLQFFDQERIVAASSTGYVTIFLHHPNNQTLSVNQQWTTAHYHTGPGSPSYSSAPCTGIVCNNPEIVTVGEDGRINLFRADHKEAVRTIVWEVHFHPSNPDHLFTCSEDGSLWHWDASTDVPEKSSLFHQGGRTSTFLSHSISNQANVHQSLISSWLTDPAKDRIEITSLLPNRTLSVNSLDVLGPCLVCGTDAEAIYVTRQLFS
;
A
#
# COMPACT_ATOMS: atom_id res chain seq x y z
N MET A 1 -18.38 -26.59 -30.28
CA MET A 1 -17.32 -26.33 -29.29
C MET A 1 -16.63 -25.11 -29.85
N GLU A 2 -16.77 -23.95 -29.21
CA GLU A 2 -16.12 -22.73 -29.70
C GLU A 2 -14.61 -22.97 -29.69
N GLU A 3 -13.97 -22.65 -30.81
CA GLU A 3 -12.56 -22.92 -31.07
C GLU A 3 -11.71 -21.94 -30.26
N ILE A 4 -10.76 -22.45 -29.48
CA ILE A 4 -9.74 -21.61 -28.85
C ILE A 4 -8.77 -21.17 -29.95
N CYS A 5 -8.75 -19.89 -30.28
CA CYS A 5 -7.79 -19.33 -31.25
C CYS A 5 -6.48 -18.93 -30.56
N ALA A 6 -5.38 -19.00 -31.30
CA ALA A 6 -4.06 -18.56 -30.84
C ALA A 6 -3.47 -17.58 -31.86
N LYS A 7 -2.90 -16.47 -31.37
CA LYS A 7 -2.13 -15.51 -32.16
C LYS A 7 -0.74 -15.40 -31.57
N PHE A 8 0.26 -15.41 -32.44
CA PHE A 8 1.64 -15.17 -32.05
C PHE A 8 1.94 -13.67 -32.14
N VAL A 9 2.26 -13.06 -31.00
CA VAL A 9 2.46 -11.60 -30.87
C VAL A 9 3.93 -11.19 -30.74
N SER A 10 4.86 -12.12 -30.99
CA SER A 10 6.32 -11.92 -30.95
C SER A 10 6.88 -11.38 -29.62
N GLN A 11 6.09 -11.40 -28.55
CA GLN A 11 6.49 -11.04 -27.19
C GLN A 11 6.07 -12.13 -26.21
N LYS A 12 6.88 -12.33 -25.16
CA LYS A 12 6.48 -13.15 -24.02
C LYS A 12 5.50 -12.38 -23.14
N ILE A 13 4.32 -12.95 -22.94
CA ILE A 13 3.22 -12.32 -22.18
C ILE A 13 3.20 -12.88 -20.74
N SER A 14 3.26 -12.00 -19.74
CA SER A 14 3.20 -12.36 -18.31
C SER A 14 1.80 -12.22 -17.73
N LYS A 15 1.02 -11.24 -18.23
CA LYS A 15 -0.31 -10.92 -17.72
C LYS A 15 -1.28 -10.64 -18.84
N THR A 16 -2.52 -11.11 -18.65
CA THR A 16 -3.67 -10.78 -19.48
C THR A 16 -4.84 -10.41 -18.56
N ARG A 17 -5.58 -9.34 -18.92
CA ARG A 17 -6.70 -8.84 -18.12
C ARG A 17 -7.79 -8.30 -19.02
N TRP A 18 -9.03 -8.73 -18.82
CA TRP A 18 -10.18 -8.12 -19.47
C TRP A 18 -10.46 -6.73 -18.91
N ARG A 19 -10.85 -5.80 -19.79
CA ARG A 19 -11.49 -4.57 -19.36
C ARG A 19 -12.87 -4.93 -18.78
N PRO A 20 -13.17 -4.55 -17.53
CA PRO A 20 -14.48 -4.81 -16.95
C PRO A 20 -15.59 -4.16 -17.78
N VAL A 21 -16.69 -4.87 -18.00
CA VAL A 21 -17.86 -4.29 -18.67
C VAL A 21 -18.63 -3.43 -17.66
N PRO A 22 -19.16 -2.24 -18.04
CA PRO A 22 -19.99 -1.43 -17.16
C PRO A 22 -21.15 -2.22 -16.54
N LEU A 23 -21.48 -1.92 -15.28
CA LEU A 23 -22.59 -2.54 -14.57
C LEU A 23 -23.90 -2.36 -15.34
N GLY A 24 -24.64 -3.45 -15.53
CA GLY A 24 -25.91 -3.46 -16.26
C GLY A 24 -25.78 -3.59 -17.78
N SER A 25 -24.57 -3.69 -18.33
CA SER A 25 -24.39 -4.03 -19.73
C SER A 25 -24.74 -5.50 -20.00
N LEU A 26 -25.38 -5.74 -21.14
CA LEU A 26 -25.63 -7.09 -21.68
C LEU A 26 -24.51 -7.56 -22.62
N GLN A 27 -23.54 -6.70 -22.92
CA GLN A 27 -22.42 -7.00 -23.80
C GLN A 27 -21.34 -7.83 -23.08
N THR A 28 -20.65 -8.68 -23.84
CA THR A 28 -19.46 -9.38 -23.39
C THR A 28 -18.23 -8.48 -23.43
N ALA A 29 -17.18 -8.83 -22.70
CA ALA A 29 -15.92 -8.08 -22.75
C ALA A 29 -15.24 -8.28 -24.10
N GLU A 30 -14.95 -7.18 -24.80
CA GLU A 30 -14.28 -7.20 -26.10
C GLU A 30 -12.85 -6.67 -26.02
N THR A 31 -12.54 -5.85 -25.02
CA THR A 31 -11.21 -5.24 -24.85
C THR A 31 -10.46 -5.91 -23.71
N PHE A 32 -9.17 -6.16 -23.90
CA PHE A 32 -8.27 -6.65 -22.86
C PHE A 32 -6.90 -5.99 -22.93
N ALA A 33 -6.17 -6.02 -21.84
CA ALA A 33 -4.79 -5.56 -21.76
C ALA A 33 -3.84 -6.73 -21.52
N THR A 34 -2.61 -6.59 -22.00
CA THR A 34 -1.50 -7.51 -21.75
C THR A 34 -0.29 -6.78 -21.21
N GLY A 35 0.49 -7.48 -20.39
CA GLY A 35 1.82 -7.07 -19.97
C GLY A 35 2.86 -8.09 -20.44
N SER A 36 4.01 -7.61 -20.88
CA SER A 36 5.11 -8.46 -21.34
C SER A 36 6.22 -8.60 -20.30
N TRP A 37 7.06 -9.63 -20.45
CA TRP A 37 8.23 -9.88 -19.59
C TRP A 37 9.36 -10.55 -20.39
N ASP A 38 10.61 -10.41 -19.95
CA ASP A 38 11.78 -11.08 -20.56
C ASP A 38 11.88 -10.85 -22.09
N ASN A 39 11.59 -9.61 -22.49
CA ASN A 39 11.81 -9.07 -23.84
C ASN A 39 12.85 -7.94 -23.76
N GLU A 40 13.46 -7.58 -24.90
CA GLU A 40 14.40 -6.45 -24.98
C GLU A 40 13.75 -5.14 -24.52
N GLU A 41 12.49 -4.92 -24.94
CA GLU A 41 11.65 -3.83 -24.50
C GLU A 41 10.29 -4.38 -24.07
N ASN A 42 9.94 -4.20 -22.80
CA ASN A 42 8.64 -4.64 -22.29
C ASN A 42 7.57 -3.57 -22.50
N HIS A 43 6.32 -4.01 -22.66
CA HIS A 43 5.19 -3.19 -23.03
C HIS A 43 3.94 -3.53 -22.22
N VAL A 44 3.09 -2.51 -22.03
CA VAL A 44 1.67 -2.68 -21.72
C VAL A 44 0.89 -2.43 -23.00
N SER A 45 0.10 -3.39 -23.43
CA SER A 45 -0.64 -3.35 -24.70
C SER A 45 -2.13 -3.52 -24.47
N LEU A 46 -2.94 -2.83 -25.26
CA LEU A 46 -4.39 -2.93 -25.25
C LEU A 46 -4.88 -3.52 -26.56
N TRP A 47 -5.81 -4.46 -26.48
CA TRP A 47 -6.30 -5.26 -27.59
C TRP A 47 -7.81 -5.23 -27.64
N SER A 48 -8.37 -5.37 -28.84
CA SER A 48 -9.80 -5.61 -29.03
C SER A 48 -10.02 -6.93 -29.77
N ILE A 49 -11.02 -7.66 -29.31
CA ILE A 49 -11.68 -8.71 -30.07
C ILE A 49 -12.80 -8.03 -30.85
N GLY A 50 -12.86 -8.25 -32.15
CA GLY A 50 -13.92 -7.72 -32.97
C GLY A 50 -14.12 -8.57 -34.22
N ASP A 51 -15.38 -8.74 -34.59
CA ASP A 51 -15.76 -9.17 -35.94
C ASP A 51 -15.60 -7.97 -36.87
N PHE A 52 -14.35 -7.62 -37.18
CA PHE A 52 -14.08 -6.70 -38.29
C PHE A 52 -14.40 -7.44 -39.57
N GLY A 53 -15.68 -7.44 -39.93
CA GLY A 53 -16.15 -7.98 -41.18
C GLY A 53 -15.34 -7.37 -42.33
N ASN A 54 -14.58 -8.26 -42.99
CA ASN A 54 -14.29 -8.29 -44.43
C ASN A 54 -12.82 -8.09 -44.86
N LEU A 55 -12.45 -8.94 -45.84
CA LEU A 55 -11.33 -8.86 -46.79
C LEU A 55 -9.94 -9.31 -46.32
N ASP A 56 -9.76 -10.61 -46.09
CA ASP A 56 -8.64 -11.27 -46.76
C ASP A 56 -9.13 -12.52 -47.47
N SER A 57 -8.86 -12.58 -48.77
CA SER A 57 -9.23 -13.68 -49.67
C SER A 57 -8.32 -14.90 -49.49
N ASP A 58 -7.64 -15.00 -48.34
CA ASP A 58 -6.55 -15.95 -48.11
C ASP A 58 -6.58 -16.48 -46.67
N GLY A 59 -7.56 -17.34 -46.38
CA GLY A 59 -7.50 -18.38 -45.33
C GLY A 59 -7.16 -17.98 -43.88
N GLY A 60 -7.14 -16.69 -43.52
CA GLY A 60 -6.87 -16.20 -42.17
C GLY A 60 -8.10 -16.33 -41.28
N PHE A 61 -7.93 -16.93 -40.10
CA PHE A 61 -9.00 -17.24 -39.15
C PHE A 61 -9.88 -16.02 -38.80
N GLU A 62 -11.20 -16.16 -38.94
CA GLU A 62 -12.21 -15.27 -38.34
C GLU A 62 -11.99 -15.20 -36.81
N GLY A 63 -12.03 -13.99 -36.22
CA GLY A 63 -11.87 -13.78 -34.77
C GLY A 63 -10.48 -13.29 -34.32
N ASP A 64 -9.70 -12.67 -35.21
CA ASP A 64 -8.35 -12.22 -34.91
C ASP A 64 -8.36 -10.95 -34.00
N HIS A 65 -7.68 -11.02 -32.86
CA HIS A 65 -7.62 -9.91 -31.91
C HIS A 65 -6.61 -8.85 -32.39
N GLN A 66 -7.03 -7.59 -32.40
CA GLN A 66 -6.26 -6.46 -32.94
C GLN A 66 -5.60 -5.68 -31.81
N LEU A 67 -4.31 -5.34 -32.00
CA LEU A 67 -3.62 -4.37 -31.14
C LEU A 67 -4.23 -2.98 -31.37
N LEU A 68 -4.78 -2.39 -30.31
CA LEU A 68 -5.29 -1.01 -30.36
C LEU A 68 -4.15 -0.02 -30.14
N CYS A 69 -3.35 -0.24 -29.10
CA CYS A 69 -2.22 0.60 -28.74
C CYS A 69 -1.34 -0.07 -27.69
N ASP A 70 -0.12 0.42 -27.54
CA ASP A 70 0.83 -0.01 -26.53
C ASP A 70 1.66 1.16 -26.01
N ILE A 71 2.35 0.91 -24.90
CA ILE A 71 3.31 1.82 -24.30
C ILE A 71 4.45 1.02 -23.68
N GLY A 72 5.68 1.51 -23.84
CA GLY A 72 6.85 0.94 -23.21
C GLY A 72 6.73 0.94 -21.68
N HIS A 73 7.19 -0.14 -21.06
CA HIS A 73 7.13 -0.38 -19.63
C HIS A 73 8.53 -0.59 -19.08
N HIS A 74 8.84 0.09 -17.97
CA HIS A 74 10.15 -0.03 -17.32
C HIS A 74 10.21 -1.34 -16.52
N GLY A 75 11.07 -2.28 -16.91
CA GLY A 75 11.13 -3.62 -16.32
C GLY A 75 10.02 -4.55 -16.80
N ASP A 76 9.96 -5.75 -16.22
CA ASP A 76 8.92 -6.74 -16.53
C ASP A 76 7.59 -6.32 -15.93
N VAL A 77 6.49 -6.61 -16.62
CA VAL A 77 5.14 -6.42 -16.07
C VAL A 77 4.83 -7.59 -15.12
N MET A 78 4.92 -7.34 -13.83
CA MET A 78 4.76 -8.33 -12.75
C MET A 78 3.29 -8.54 -12.38
N ASP A 79 2.48 -7.49 -12.46
CA ASP A 79 1.03 -7.57 -12.34
C ASP A 79 0.35 -6.44 -13.11
N LEU A 80 -0.92 -6.66 -13.46
CA LEU A 80 -1.71 -5.76 -14.28
C LEU A 80 -3.17 -5.79 -13.83
N GLN A 81 -3.80 -4.62 -13.73
CA GLN A 81 -5.23 -4.52 -13.39
C GLN A 81 -5.87 -3.27 -13.98
N PHE A 82 -7.13 -3.37 -14.42
CA PHE A 82 -7.93 -2.20 -14.72
C PHE A 82 -8.36 -1.51 -13.42
N PHE A 83 -8.07 -0.21 -13.32
CA PHE A 83 -8.53 0.64 -12.22
C PHE A 83 -9.97 1.13 -12.47
N ASP A 84 -10.26 1.43 -13.74
CA ASP A 84 -11.58 1.75 -14.27
C ASP A 84 -11.61 1.49 -15.79
N GLN A 85 -12.53 2.14 -16.53
CA GLN A 85 -12.69 1.96 -17.97
C GLN A 85 -11.53 2.52 -18.80
N GLU A 86 -10.80 3.51 -18.27
CA GLU A 86 -9.77 4.26 -18.99
C GLU A 86 -8.39 4.09 -18.38
N ARG A 87 -8.30 3.64 -17.12
CA ARG A 87 -7.04 3.54 -16.39
C ARG A 87 -6.64 2.10 -16.10
N ILE A 88 -5.34 1.83 -16.28
CA ILE A 88 -4.71 0.52 -16.07
C ILE A 88 -3.55 0.72 -15.10
N VAL A 89 -3.44 -0.11 -14.07
CA VAL A 89 -2.31 -0.11 -13.13
C VAL A 89 -1.40 -1.28 -13.45
N ALA A 90 -0.09 -1.02 -13.53
CA ALA A 90 0.94 -2.04 -13.73
C ALA A 90 1.97 -2.02 -12.61
N ALA A 91 2.39 -3.21 -12.18
CA ALA A 91 3.48 -3.45 -11.25
C ALA A 91 4.72 -3.87 -12.02
N SER A 92 5.87 -3.34 -11.62
CA SER A 92 7.14 -3.60 -12.28
C SER A 92 8.09 -4.42 -11.42
N SER A 93 8.93 -5.23 -12.09
CA SER A 93 10.09 -5.87 -11.45
C SER A 93 11.12 -4.86 -10.93
N THR A 94 11.00 -3.59 -11.34
CA THR A 94 11.81 -2.48 -10.81
C THR A 94 11.22 -1.85 -9.53
N GLY A 95 10.10 -2.37 -9.02
CA GLY A 95 9.41 -1.83 -7.85
C GLY A 95 8.54 -0.61 -8.14
N TYR A 96 8.44 -0.23 -9.41
CA TYR A 96 7.59 0.87 -9.84
C TYR A 96 6.13 0.41 -9.87
N VAL A 97 5.24 1.33 -9.54
CA VAL A 97 3.79 1.18 -9.77
C VAL A 97 3.36 2.33 -10.68
N THR A 98 2.78 2.00 -11.83
CA THR A 98 2.41 2.99 -12.84
C THR A 98 0.92 2.90 -13.18
N ILE A 99 0.23 4.03 -13.18
CA ILE A 99 -1.11 4.17 -13.74
C ILE A 99 -0.95 4.69 -15.18
N PHE A 100 -1.46 3.94 -16.13
CA PHE A 100 -1.62 4.34 -17.51
C PHE A 100 -3.05 4.83 -17.77
N LEU A 101 -3.18 5.86 -18.60
CA LEU A 101 -4.45 6.36 -19.12
C LEU A 101 -4.55 6.03 -20.61
N HIS A 102 -5.63 5.34 -20.97
CA HIS A 102 -6.04 5.05 -22.33
C HIS A 102 -6.86 6.21 -22.89
N HIS A 103 -6.49 6.68 -24.09
CA HIS A 103 -7.18 7.73 -24.84
C HIS A 103 -7.94 7.08 -26.02
N PRO A 104 -9.24 6.76 -25.89
CA PRO A 104 -9.95 5.97 -26.90
C PRO A 104 -10.00 6.63 -28.29
N ASN A 105 -10.14 7.96 -28.32
CA ASN A 105 -10.23 8.72 -29.58
C ASN A 105 -8.93 8.68 -30.39
N ASN A 106 -7.79 8.60 -29.71
CA ASN A 106 -6.48 8.65 -30.34
C ASN A 106 -5.85 7.26 -30.43
N GLN A 107 -6.45 6.26 -29.79
CA GLN A 107 -5.88 4.92 -29.62
C GLN A 107 -4.43 5.01 -29.12
N THR A 108 -4.25 5.68 -27.97
CA THR A 108 -2.93 5.77 -27.32
C THR A 108 -3.02 5.49 -25.83
N LEU A 109 -1.89 5.08 -25.27
CA LEU A 109 -1.66 5.03 -23.83
C LEU A 109 -0.71 6.15 -23.43
N SER A 110 -0.88 6.65 -22.21
CA SER A 110 0.01 7.65 -21.61
C SER A 110 0.23 7.34 -20.14
N VAL A 111 1.36 7.73 -19.58
CA VAL A 111 1.58 7.66 -18.13
C VAL A 111 0.71 8.72 -17.46
N ASN A 112 -0.23 8.28 -16.63
CA ASN A 112 -1.08 9.17 -15.82
C ASN A 112 -0.40 9.52 -14.49
N GLN A 113 0.15 8.52 -13.81
CA GLN A 113 0.89 8.68 -12.56
C GLN A 113 1.86 7.52 -12.36
N GLN A 114 2.94 7.76 -11.63
CA GLN A 114 3.94 6.74 -11.32
C GLN A 114 4.52 6.94 -9.93
N TRP A 115 4.64 5.85 -9.19
CA TRP A 115 5.39 5.76 -7.94
C TRP A 115 6.67 4.96 -8.21
N THR A 116 7.78 5.67 -8.42
CA THR A 116 9.10 5.07 -8.73
C THR A 116 9.78 4.45 -7.51
N THR A 117 9.32 4.80 -6.31
CA THR A 117 9.81 4.26 -5.04
C THR A 117 8.67 3.56 -4.29
N ALA A 118 7.78 2.87 -5.01
CA ALA A 118 6.71 2.11 -4.35
C ALA A 118 7.31 0.94 -3.57
N HIS A 119 8.19 0.16 -4.20
CA HIS A 119 8.91 -0.93 -3.55
C HIS A 119 10.42 -0.81 -3.74
N TYR A 120 11.15 -0.86 -2.63
CA TYR A 120 12.62 -0.72 -2.62
C TYR A 120 13.24 -1.26 -1.33
N HIS A 121 14.47 -1.73 -1.44
CA HIS A 121 15.32 -2.07 -0.30
C HIS A 121 16.21 -0.89 0.09
N THR A 122 16.33 -0.64 1.39
CA THR A 122 17.34 0.26 1.95
C THR A 122 18.49 -0.57 2.52
N GLY A 123 19.70 -0.40 1.99
CA GLY A 123 20.88 -1.12 2.44
C GLY A 123 21.90 -0.20 3.13
N PRO A 124 22.56 -0.63 4.23
CA PRO A 124 23.63 0.15 4.82
C PRO A 124 24.86 0.20 3.90
N GLY A 125 25.26 1.41 3.52
CA GLY A 125 26.49 1.65 2.74
C GLY A 125 26.27 1.90 1.24
N SER A 126 25.03 1.82 0.74
CA SER A 126 24.69 2.36 -0.58
C SER A 126 23.76 3.57 -0.40
N PRO A 127 24.12 4.78 -0.90
CA PRO A 127 23.22 5.92 -0.91
C PRO A 127 22.06 5.75 -1.91
N SER A 128 22.02 4.64 -2.67
CA SER A 128 20.97 4.34 -3.65
C SER A 128 19.99 3.30 -3.13
N TYR A 129 18.69 3.61 -3.25
CA TYR A 129 17.62 2.62 -3.15
C TYR A 129 17.89 1.46 -4.11
N SER A 130 17.97 0.24 -3.59
CA SER A 130 17.95 -0.94 -4.46
C SER A 130 16.50 -1.22 -4.81
N SER A 131 16.24 -1.43 -6.08
CA SER A 131 14.91 -1.81 -6.55
C SER A 131 14.43 -3.10 -5.86
N ALA A 132 13.14 -3.17 -5.54
CA ALA A 132 12.49 -4.38 -5.06
C ALA A 132 11.25 -4.65 -5.93
N PRO A 133 11.12 -5.82 -6.57
CA PRO A 133 9.96 -6.12 -7.41
C PRO A 133 8.63 -5.89 -6.70
N CYS A 134 7.70 -5.21 -7.39
CA CYS A 134 6.30 -5.15 -6.99
C CYS A 134 5.61 -6.39 -7.56
N THR A 135 5.08 -7.26 -6.71
CA THR A 135 4.67 -8.63 -7.09
C THR A 135 3.16 -8.79 -7.23
N GLY A 136 2.36 -7.83 -6.73
CA GLY A 136 0.91 -7.88 -6.83
C GLY A 136 0.23 -6.54 -6.68
N ILE A 137 -0.90 -6.37 -7.36
CA ILE A 137 -1.77 -5.18 -7.30
C ILE A 137 -3.22 -5.60 -7.09
N VAL A 138 -3.94 -4.86 -6.25
CA VAL A 138 -5.40 -4.88 -6.17
C VAL A 138 -5.94 -3.45 -6.18
N CYS A 139 -6.94 -3.19 -7.03
CA CYS A 139 -7.59 -1.90 -7.22
C CYS A 139 -9.01 -1.94 -6.66
N ASN A 140 -9.38 -0.91 -5.90
CA ASN A 140 -10.74 -0.61 -5.48
C ASN A 140 -10.90 0.91 -5.44
N ASN A 141 -11.29 1.52 -6.57
CA ASN A 141 -11.31 2.97 -6.77
C ASN A 141 -11.91 3.72 -5.55
N PRO A 142 -11.16 4.66 -4.92
CA PRO A 142 -9.92 5.30 -5.41
C PRO A 142 -8.61 4.63 -4.98
N GLU A 143 -8.67 3.48 -4.32
CA GLU A 143 -7.56 2.83 -3.64
C GLU A 143 -6.83 1.83 -4.54
N ILE A 144 -5.51 1.77 -4.39
CA ILE A 144 -4.62 0.81 -5.06
C ILE A 144 -3.74 0.22 -3.97
N VAL A 145 -3.82 -1.10 -3.77
CA VAL A 145 -2.99 -1.83 -2.82
C VAL A 145 -1.91 -2.56 -3.60
N THR A 146 -0.65 -2.45 -3.16
CA THR A 146 0.47 -3.17 -3.77
C THR A 146 1.30 -3.89 -2.73
N VAL A 147 1.91 -5.00 -3.15
CA VAL A 147 2.84 -5.79 -2.36
C VAL A 147 4.12 -6.01 -3.15
N GLY A 148 5.26 -6.12 -2.46
CA GLY A 148 6.56 -6.30 -3.10
C GLY A 148 7.51 -7.17 -2.29
N GLU A 149 8.64 -7.48 -2.91
CA GLU A 149 9.70 -8.30 -2.29
C GLU A 149 10.43 -7.60 -1.15
N ASP A 150 10.20 -6.29 -0.94
CA ASP A 150 10.66 -5.53 0.21
C ASP A 150 9.79 -5.71 1.47
N GLY A 151 8.82 -6.64 1.45
CA GLY A 151 7.93 -6.94 2.57
C GLY A 151 6.91 -5.84 2.87
N ARG A 152 6.79 -4.82 2.00
CA ARG A 152 5.85 -3.72 2.20
C ARG A 152 4.49 -4.03 1.59
N ILE A 153 3.44 -3.58 2.27
CA ILE A 153 2.11 -3.43 1.70
C ILE A 153 1.81 -1.94 1.62
N ASN A 154 1.72 -1.41 0.40
CA ASN A 154 1.40 0.00 0.20
C ASN A 154 -0.08 0.18 -0.13
N LEU A 155 -0.71 1.18 0.47
CA LEU A 155 -1.98 1.75 0.05
C LEU A 155 -1.70 3.07 -0.66
N PHE A 156 -1.93 3.09 -1.95
CA PHE A 156 -1.92 4.29 -2.78
C PHE A 156 -3.34 4.76 -3.07
N ARG A 157 -3.44 6.02 -3.49
CA ARG A 157 -4.63 6.53 -4.17
C ARG A 157 -4.22 7.25 -5.44
N ALA A 158 -5.02 7.13 -6.49
CA ALA A 158 -4.72 7.72 -7.80
C ALA A 158 -4.57 9.25 -7.79
N ASP A 159 -5.07 9.93 -6.75
CA ASP A 159 -4.99 11.38 -6.54
C ASP A 159 -3.82 11.82 -5.63
N HIS A 160 -3.04 10.89 -5.08
CA HIS A 160 -1.94 11.17 -4.15
C HIS A 160 -0.59 10.81 -4.75
N LYS A 161 0.41 11.70 -4.63
CA LYS A 161 1.77 11.47 -5.17
C LYS A 161 2.61 10.49 -4.34
N GLU A 162 2.22 10.26 -3.10
CA GLU A 162 2.92 9.38 -2.16
C GLU A 162 1.96 8.29 -1.67
N ALA A 163 2.51 7.25 -1.04
CA ALA A 163 1.70 6.24 -0.37
C ALA A 163 0.86 6.91 0.72
N VAL A 164 -0.44 6.58 0.76
CA VAL A 164 -1.33 6.99 1.85
C VAL A 164 -0.97 6.26 3.13
N ARG A 165 -0.57 4.99 3.01
CA ARG A 165 -0.11 4.15 4.11
C ARG A 165 0.86 3.10 3.57
N THR A 166 1.86 2.76 4.37
CA THR A 166 2.75 1.62 4.14
C THR A 166 2.71 0.75 5.40
N ILE A 167 2.39 -0.54 5.23
CA ILE A 167 2.39 -1.54 6.30
C ILE A 167 3.62 -2.43 6.11
N VAL A 168 4.20 -2.86 7.22
CA VAL A 168 5.41 -3.67 7.33
C VAL A 168 5.13 -4.95 8.15
N TRP A 169 6.05 -5.93 8.16
CA TRP A 169 5.88 -7.32 8.63
C TRP A 169 4.94 -7.56 9.82
N GLU A 170 5.14 -6.85 10.92
CA GLU A 170 4.22 -6.91 12.05
C GLU A 170 3.90 -5.52 12.59
N VAL A 171 2.70 -5.41 13.15
CA VAL A 171 2.20 -4.22 13.82
C VAL A 171 1.57 -4.66 15.14
N HIS A 172 2.13 -4.21 16.26
CA HIS A 172 1.65 -4.55 17.60
C HIS A 172 1.36 -3.29 18.41
N PHE A 173 0.10 -3.14 18.86
CA PHE A 173 -0.22 -2.18 19.90
C PHE A 173 0.31 -2.65 21.24
N HIS A 174 0.79 -1.73 22.08
CA HIS A 174 1.14 -2.08 23.45
C HIS A 174 -0.12 -2.56 24.20
N PRO A 175 -0.14 -3.79 24.77
CA PRO A 175 -1.37 -4.41 25.27
C PRO A 175 -2.12 -3.63 26.35
N SER A 176 -1.39 -2.88 27.19
CA SER A 176 -1.97 -2.09 28.28
C SER A 176 -1.92 -0.58 28.05
N ASN A 177 -1.35 -0.12 26.91
CA ASN A 177 -1.26 1.31 26.60
C ASN A 177 -1.32 1.53 25.07
N PRO A 178 -2.51 1.42 24.47
CA PRO A 178 -2.68 1.38 23.02
C PRO A 178 -2.34 2.69 22.29
N ASP A 179 -1.98 3.77 23.00
CA ASP A 179 -1.39 4.96 22.38
C ASP A 179 0.03 4.71 21.86
N HIS A 180 0.69 3.62 22.28
CA HIS A 180 1.96 3.17 21.70
C HIS A 180 1.75 2.01 20.72
N LEU A 181 2.40 2.12 19.56
CA LEU A 181 2.37 1.15 18.46
C LEU A 181 3.81 0.78 18.07
N PHE A 182 4.05 -0.49 17.75
CA PHE A 182 5.35 -0.99 17.31
C PHE A 182 5.22 -1.63 15.94
N THR A 183 6.19 -1.39 15.07
CA THR A 183 6.21 -1.96 13.71
C THR A 183 7.59 -2.46 13.35
N CYS A 184 7.69 -3.65 12.74
CA CYS A 184 8.95 -4.18 12.19
C CYS A 184 8.88 -4.48 10.70
N SER A 185 10.05 -4.49 10.04
CA SER A 185 10.19 -4.43 8.58
C SER A 185 11.38 -5.25 8.07
N GLU A 186 11.35 -5.58 6.77
CA GLU A 186 12.38 -6.33 6.05
C GLU A 186 13.73 -5.61 6.01
N ASP A 187 13.70 -4.29 6.01
CA ASP A 187 14.91 -3.46 6.07
C ASP A 187 15.60 -3.46 7.44
N GLY A 188 15.14 -4.30 8.37
CA GLY A 188 15.68 -4.43 9.71
C GLY A 188 15.21 -3.34 10.67
N SER A 189 14.27 -2.48 10.25
CA SER A 189 13.74 -1.42 11.09
C SER A 189 12.78 -1.96 12.14
N LEU A 190 12.86 -1.39 13.34
CA LEU A 190 11.88 -1.56 14.41
C LEU A 190 11.54 -0.17 14.94
N TRP A 191 10.31 0.26 14.68
CA TRP A 191 9.84 1.60 15.03
C TRP A 191 8.88 1.52 16.21
N HIS A 192 9.03 2.47 17.14
CA HIS A 192 8.06 2.80 18.17
C HIS A 192 7.37 4.10 17.78
N TRP A 193 6.05 4.05 17.75
CA TRP A 193 5.18 5.18 17.46
C TRP A 193 4.39 5.51 18.72
N ASP A 194 4.43 6.76 19.14
CA ASP A 194 3.79 7.25 20.36
C ASP A 194 2.78 8.35 20.00
N ALA A 195 1.49 8.01 20.15
CA ALA A 195 0.38 8.93 19.96
C ALA A 195 -0.15 9.50 21.30
N SER A 196 0.54 9.24 22.41
CA SER A 196 0.11 9.78 23.70
C SER A 196 0.17 11.30 23.67
N THR A 197 -0.92 11.95 24.09
CA THR A 197 -0.95 13.40 24.20
C THR A 197 -0.20 13.79 25.47
N ASP A 198 1.00 14.34 25.31
CA ASP A 198 1.68 14.99 26.42
C ASP A 198 0.93 16.30 26.71
N VAL A 199 -0.17 16.20 27.45
CA VAL A 199 -0.73 17.35 28.16
C VAL A 199 0.17 17.49 29.38
N PRO A 200 1.14 18.42 29.42
CA PRO A 200 1.83 18.67 30.66
C PRO A 200 0.77 19.12 31.66
N GLU A 201 0.43 18.25 32.62
CA GLU A 201 -0.31 18.65 33.79
C GLU A 201 0.51 19.75 34.44
N LYS A 202 0.13 20.99 34.15
CA LYS A 202 0.70 22.17 34.77
C LYS A 202 0.32 22.03 36.24
N SER A 203 1.25 21.45 37.01
CA SER A 203 1.19 21.33 38.46
C SER A 203 0.47 22.54 39.04
N SER A 204 -0.71 22.31 39.58
CA SER A 204 -1.52 23.31 40.28
C SER A 204 -0.89 23.60 41.64
N LEU A 205 0.35 24.11 41.61
CA LEU A 205 1.04 24.71 42.74
C LEU A 205 0.48 26.13 42.97
N PHE A 206 -0.79 26.21 43.37
CA PHE A 206 -1.34 27.39 44.03
C PHE A 206 -2.28 26.95 45.16
N HIS A 207 -1.68 26.51 46.27
CA HIS A 207 -2.31 26.62 47.58
C HIS A 207 -1.63 27.75 48.35
N GLN A 208 -2.21 28.95 48.29
CA GLN A 208 -2.15 29.89 49.41
C GLN A 208 -3.25 30.97 49.34
N GLY A 209 -4.24 30.82 50.22
CA GLY A 209 -4.86 31.92 50.96
C GLY A 209 -6.01 32.68 50.31
N GLY A 210 -7.24 32.45 50.78
CA GLY A 210 -8.33 33.42 50.59
C GLY A 210 -9.72 32.87 50.88
N ARG A 211 -10.34 33.32 51.97
CA ARG A 211 -11.62 32.88 52.53
C ARG A 211 -12.83 33.31 51.68
N THR A 212 -13.91 32.51 51.71
CA THR A 212 -15.33 32.84 52.02
C THR A 212 -16.39 32.29 51.05
N SER A 213 -17.41 31.65 51.67
CA SER A 213 -18.84 31.58 51.28
C SER A 213 -19.20 30.74 50.03
N THR A 214 -20.17 29.82 49.97
CA THR A 214 -21.20 29.30 50.89
C THR A 214 -22.02 28.22 50.12
N PHE A 215 -22.70 27.34 50.87
CA PHE A 215 -23.92 26.56 50.55
C PHE A 215 -23.82 25.23 49.75
N LEU A 216 -23.72 24.14 50.53
CA LEU A 216 -24.60 22.95 50.63
C LEU A 216 -25.20 22.31 49.35
N SER A 217 -24.97 21.00 49.17
CA SER A 217 -25.99 19.97 49.52
C SER A 217 -25.47 18.53 49.37
N HIS A 218 -25.66 17.74 50.42
CA HIS A 218 -25.49 16.28 50.46
C HIS A 218 -26.55 15.55 49.61
N SER A 219 -26.18 14.44 48.95
CA SER A 219 -27.04 13.25 48.86
C SER A 219 -26.26 11.99 48.45
N ILE A 220 -26.71 10.88 49.01
CA ILE A 220 -26.15 9.54 49.02
C ILE A 220 -26.56 8.74 47.76
N SER A 221 -25.74 7.74 47.41
CA SER A 221 -26.01 6.50 46.64
C SER A 221 -25.89 6.46 45.10
N ASN A 222 -25.09 5.46 44.70
CA ASN A 222 -25.23 4.50 43.60
C ASN A 222 -25.03 4.93 42.14
N GLN A 223 -24.08 4.20 41.53
CA GLN A 223 -24.02 3.76 40.13
C GLN A 223 -24.07 4.84 39.04
N ALA A 224 -22.87 5.18 38.55
CA ALA A 224 -22.61 5.25 37.12
C ALA A 224 -21.10 5.00 36.93
N ASN A 225 -20.72 3.74 36.71
CA ASN A 225 -19.41 3.45 36.13
C ASN A 225 -19.49 3.91 34.67
N VAL A 226 -19.11 5.16 34.45
CA VAL A 226 -19.14 5.83 33.17
C VAL A 226 -18.18 5.07 32.26
N HIS A 227 -18.71 4.38 31.26
CA HIS A 227 -17.99 4.07 30.04
C HIS A 227 -17.52 5.41 29.45
N GLN A 228 -16.38 5.92 29.91
CA GLN A 228 -15.62 6.88 29.12
C GLN A 228 -15.10 6.07 27.93
N SER A 229 -15.78 6.21 26.80
CA SER A 229 -15.24 5.80 25.51
C SER A 229 -13.91 6.52 25.34
N LEU A 230 -12.82 5.80 25.58
CA LEU A 230 -11.47 6.23 25.22
C LEU A 230 -11.48 6.31 23.69
N ILE A 231 -11.74 7.49 23.16
CA ILE A 231 -11.45 7.79 21.76
C ILE A 231 -9.94 7.68 21.68
N SER A 232 -9.46 6.66 20.97
CA SER A 232 -8.04 6.41 20.75
C SER A 232 -7.39 7.68 20.20
N SER A 233 -6.22 8.06 20.74
CA SER A 233 -5.44 9.21 20.25
C SER A 233 -5.02 9.02 18.78
N TRP A 234 -5.12 7.79 18.26
CA TRP A 234 -4.95 7.47 16.85
C TRP A 234 -6.12 7.92 15.96
N LEU A 235 -7.27 8.29 16.53
CA LEU A 235 -8.51 8.64 15.82
C LEU A 235 -8.91 10.12 15.98
N THR A 236 -8.09 10.92 16.65
CA THR A 236 -8.29 12.37 16.84
C THR A 236 -7.78 13.18 15.64
N ASP A 237 -8.12 14.48 15.61
CA ASP A 237 -7.83 15.39 14.49
C ASP A 237 -6.32 15.46 14.17
N PRO A 238 -5.87 15.12 12.94
CA PRO A 238 -4.46 15.12 12.55
C PRO A 238 -3.73 16.45 12.75
N ALA A 239 -4.47 17.56 12.86
CA ALA A 239 -3.91 18.89 13.08
C ALA A 239 -3.57 19.20 14.55
N LYS A 240 -4.00 18.35 15.51
CA LYS A 240 -3.87 18.60 16.95
C LYS A 240 -2.86 17.72 17.68
N ASP A 241 -2.64 16.49 17.23
CA ASP A 241 -1.79 15.53 17.93
C ASP A 241 -0.54 15.19 17.12
N ARG A 242 0.63 15.39 17.73
CA ARG A 242 1.94 15.12 17.11
C ARG A 242 2.39 13.72 17.54
N ILE A 243 2.27 12.75 16.64
CA ILE A 243 2.81 11.40 16.84
C ILE A 243 4.35 11.48 16.86
N GLU A 244 4.98 10.94 17.90
CA GLU A 244 6.43 10.79 18.00
C GLU A 244 6.84 9.41 17.44
N ILE A 245 7.96 9.35 16.72
CA ILE A 245 8.44 8.12 16.06
C ILE A 245 9.92 7.92 16.38
N THR A 246 10.24 6.78 16.99
CA THR A 246 11.60 6.45 17.47
C THR A 246 12.07 5.12 16.88
N SER A 247 13.29 5.07 16.35
CA SER A 247 13.94 3.81 15.96
C SER A 247 14.54 3.12 17.19
N LEU A 248 14.21 1.84 17.39
CA LEU A 248 14.64 1.08 18.57
C LEU A 248 15.87 0.18 18.35
N LEU A 249 16.23 -0.11 17.10
CA LEU A 249 17.36 -0.97 16.77
C LEU A 249 18.52 -0.17 16.16
N PRO A 250 19.78 -0.64 16.34
CA PRO A 250 20.93 -0.01 15.70
C PRO A 250 20.80 -0.01 14.18
N ASN A 251 21.33 1.02 13.53
CA ASN A 251 21.51 0.99 12.08
C ASN A 251 22.36 -0.24 11.70
N ARG A 252 21.86 -1.08 10.76
CA ARG A 252 22.48 -2.32 10.19
C ARG A 252 21.94 -3.66 10.70
N THR A 253 20.75 -3.72 11.28
CA THR A 253 20.04 -4.99 11.49
C THR A 253 19.56 -5.56 10.14
N LEU A 254 19.62 -6.89 9.98
CA LEU A 254 18.86 -7.59 8.92
C LEU A 254 17.37 -7.62 9.30
N SER A 255 16.52 -8.11 8.39
CA SER A 255 15.06 -8.18 8.55
C SER A 255 14.62 -8.52 9.96
N VAL A 256 13.70 -7.70 10.51
CA VAL A 256 13.08 -7.96 11.81
C VAL A 256 11.76 -8.67 11.53
N ASN A 257 11.77 -9.98 11.73
CA ASN A 257 10.71 -10.89 11.30
C ASN A 257 9.51 -10.89 12.24
N SER A 258 9.78 -10.73 13.54
CA SER A 258 8.73 -10.76 14.56
C SER A 258 9.15 -9.99 15.81
N LEU A 259 8.18 -9.37 16.48
CA LEU A 259 8.33 -8.65 17.73
C LEU A 259 7.21 -9.00 18.71
N ASP A 260 7.49 -8.85 20.01
CA ASP A 260 6.46 -8.86 21.05
C ASP A 260 6.78 -7.81 22.10
N VAL A 261 5.73 -7.25 22.71
CA VAL A 261 5.82 -6.20 23.72
C VAL A 261 4.91 -6.49 24.90
N LEU A 262 5.49 -6.48 26.09
CA LEU A 262 4.77 -6.66 27.34
C LEU A 262 5.34 -5.74 28.44
N GLY A 263 4.54 -4.75 28.85
CA GLY A 263 4.98 -3.75 29.82
C GLY A 263 6.21 -2.99 29.29
N PRO A 264 7.28 -2.78 30.08
CA PRO A 264 8.46 -2.08 29.60
C PRO A 264 9.39 -2.98 28.75
N CYS A 265 8.98 -4.20 28.44
CA CYS A 265 9.81 -5.18 27.73
C CYS A 265 9.41 -5.30 26.26
N LEU A 266 10.40 -5.26 25.38
CA LEU A 266 10.26 -5.63 23.97
C LEU A 266 11.27 -6.73 23.64
N VAL A 267 10.84 -7.69 22.84
CA VAL A 267 11.68 -8.72 22.22
C VAL A 267 11.44 -8.72 20.71
N CYS A 268 12.47 -8.91 19.91
CA CYS A 268 12.30 -9.18 18.48
C CYS A 268 13.37 -10.13 17.95
N GLY A 269 13.04 -10.88 16.89
CA GLY A 269 13.94 -11.80 16.19
C GLY A 269 14.28 -11.31 14.78
N THR A 270 15.51 -11.54 14.33
CA THR A 270 15.98 -11.09 13.01
C THR A 270 16.65 -12.19 12.19
N ASP A 271 16.78 -11.95 10.88
CA ASP A 271 17.52 -12.80 9.94
C ASP A 271 19.03 -12.86 10.20
N ALA A 272 19.56 -11.98 11.06
CA ALA A 272 20.96 -12.02 11.50
C ALA A 272 21.22 -13.11 12.57
N GLU A 273 20.32 -14.08 12.69
CA GLU A 273 20.32 -15.09 13.76
C GLU A 273 20.38 -14.45 15.16
N ALA A 274 19.78 -13.26 15.30
CA ALA A 274 19.86 -12.44 16.51
C ALA A 274 18.50 -12.23 17.16
N ILE A 275 18.48 -12.24 18.49
CA ILE A 275 17.33 -11.84 19.32
C ILE A 275 17.70 -10.56 20.06
N TYR A 276 16.91 -9.51 19.91
CA TYR A 276 17.06 -8.26 20.65
C TYR A 276 16.06 -8.23 21.80
N VAL A 277 16.50 -7.78 22.97
CA VAL A 277 15.65 -7.64 24.16
C VAL A 277 15.94 -6.31 24.83
N THR A 278 14.90 -5.51 25.06
CA THR A 278 14.93 -4.38 25.99
C THR A 278 13.93 -4.60 27.11
N ARG A 279 14.23 -4.08 28.31
CA ARG A 279 13.35 -4.11 29.49
C ARG A 279 13.03 -2.69 30.00
N GLN A 280 13.38 -1.67 29.22
CA GLN A 280 13.30 -0.26 29.55
C GLN A 280 12.85 0.55 28.32
N LEU A 281 11.64 0.27 27.80
CA LEU A 281 11.09 0.98 26.65
C LEU A 281 10.77 2.47 26.92
N PHE A 282 10.42 2.81 28.16
CA PHE A 282 9.87 4.12 28.54
C PHE A 282 10.76 4.90 29.52
N SER A 283 12.06 4.61 29.56
CA SER A 283 13.02 5.24 30.49
C SER A 283 13.60 6.55 29.98
#